data_AF-A0A816WW41-F1
#
_entry.id   AF-A0A816WW41-F1
#
_cell.length_a   1.000
_cell.length_b   1.000
_cell.length_c   1.000
_cell.angle_alpha   90.00
_cell.angle_beta   90.00
_cell.angle_gamma   90.00
#
_symmetry.space_group_name_H-M   'P 1'
#
loop_
_entity.id
_entity.type
_entity.pdbx_description
1 polymer ?
#
loop_
_entity_poly.entity_id
_entity_poly.type
_entity_poly.pdbx_seq_one_letter_code
_entity_poly.pdbx_strand_id
1 'polypeptide(L)'
;MLESTPLCMIYCASPGSFARLDHLKWLIETCIKSNIFCALVCTNKYSGGSQQRASVLNDFHTILSECQTMTYEEANVKYYDDIGLCTSVNSIFFEDRELGVRKGVEGINELIFGIIKSLKHDKLIAWCHTIADNQSFWLSMRDGIITMFNLCRPAVEEFLQKEGKDAAKFILPLIMSAVFKK
;
A
#
# COMPACT_ATOMS: atom_id res chain seq x y z
N MET A 1 11.04 -26.89 -10.37
CA MET A 1 10.33 -25.59 -10.28
C MET A 1 10.10 -25.33 -8.81
N LEU A 2 10.71 -24.32 -8.22
CA LEU A 2 10.35 -23.88 -6.87
C LEU A 2 8.95 -23.25 -6.98
N GLU A 3 7.97 -23.81 -6.28
CA GLU A 3 6.62 -23.26 -6.25
C GLU A 3 6.66 -21.81 -5.74
N SER A 4 6.05 -20.88 -6.50
CA SER A 4 5.99 -19.48 -6.10
C SER A 4 4.92 -19.31 -5.01
N THR A 5 5.34 -19.06 -3.78
CA THR A 5 4.41 -18.73 -2.69
C THR A 5 3.89 -17.30 -2.87
N PRO A 6 2.57 -17.05 -2.91
CA PRO A 6 2.03 -15.70 -3.01
C PRO A 6 2.48 -14.84 -1.83
N LEU A 7 2.88 -13.59 -2.10
CA LEU A 7 3.39 -12.67 -1.07
C LEU A 7 2.28 -11.83 -0.43
N CYS A 8 1.38 -11.36 -1.30
CA CYS A 8 0.33 -10.41 -0.98
C CYS A 8 -0.91 -10.74 -1.80
N MET A 9 -2.06 -10.69 -1.15
CA MET A 9 -3.38 -10.73 -1.76
C MET A 9 -3.94 -9.32 -1.74
N ILE A 10 -4.28 -8.77 -2.91
CA ILE A 10 -4.96 -7.48 -3.03
C ILE A 10 -6.42 -7.75 -3.36
N TYR A 11 -7.31 -7.46 -2.41
CA TYR A 11 -8.75 -7.55 -2.62
C TYR A 11 -9.32 -6.17 -2.93
N CYS A 12 -9.98 -6.04 -4.07
CA CYS A 12 -10.55 -4.78 -4.52
C CYS A 12 -12.08 -4.81 -4.43
N ALA A 13 -12.68 -3.78 -3.87
CA ALA A 13 -14.12 -3.54 -3.93
C ALA A 13 -14.40 -2.08 -4.23
N SER A 14 -15.38 -1.79 -5.08
CA SER A 14 -15.82 -0.41 -5.34
C SER A 14 -17.01 -0.04 -4.46
N PRO A 15 -17.25 1.25 -4.18
CA PRO A 15 -18.51 1.72 -3.62
C PRO A 15 -19.71 1.13 -4.37
N GLY A 16 -20.70 0.62 -3.62
CA GLY A 16 -21.89 -0.04 -4.19
C GLY A 16 -21.68 -1.47 -4.68
N SER A 17 -20.46 -2.01 -4.59
CA SER A 17 -20.24 -3.45 -4.82
C SER A 17 -20.65 -4.27 -3.61
N PHE A 18 -21.19 -5.46 -3.86
CA PHE A 18 -21.59 -6.40 -2.82
C PHE A 18 -20.56 -7.51 -2.72
N ALA A 19 -19.67 -7.42 -1.73
CA ALA A 19 -18.81 -8.54 -1.35
C ALA A 19 -19.56 -9.46 -0.37
N ARG A 20 -19.52 -10.77 -0.58
CA ARG A 20 -19.97 -11.73 0.44
C ARG A 20 -18.95 -11.76 1.57
N LEU A 21 -19.27 -11.09 2.68
CA LEU A 21 -18.34 -10.91 3.81
C LEU A 21 -17.83 -12.25 4.36
N ASP A 22 -18.67 -13.28 4.40
CA ASP A 22 -18.26 -14.62 4.86
C ASP A 22 -17.16 -15.23 3.97
N HIS A 23 -17.26 -15.06 2.65
CA HIS A 23 -16.25 -15.56 1.72
C HIS A 23 -14.96 -14.76 1.84
N LEU A 24 -15.07 -13.43 1.99
CA LEU A 24 -13.92 -12.56 2.16
C LEU A 24 -13.19 -12.87 3.48
N LYS A 25 -13.92 -13.09 4.56
CA LYS A 25 -13.38 -13.51 5.85
C LYS A 25 -12.63 -14.83 5.73
N TRP A 26 -13.24 -15.85 5.14
CA TRP A 26 -12.58 -17.15 4.91
C TRP A 26 -11.30 -17.00 4.09
N LEU A 27 -11.32 -16.17 3.04
CA LEU A 27 -10.15 -15.90 2.21
C LEU A 27 -9.03 -15.24 3.02
N ILE A 28 -9.35 -14.21 3.80
CA ILE A 28 -8.38 -13.50 4.65
C ILE A 28 -7.78 -14.43 5.69
N GLU A 29 -8.60 -15.22 6.39
CA GLU A 29 -8.11 -16.22 7.35
C GLU A 29 -7.16 -17.24 6.69
N THR A 30 -7.46 -17.65 5.47
CA THR A 30 -6.61 -18.56 4.69
C THR A 30 -5.29 -17.88 4.34
N CYS A 31 -5.32 -16.64 3.85
CA CYS A 31 -4.12 -15.87 3.57
C CYS A 31 -3.24 -15.71 4.82
N ILE A 32 -3.82 -15.34 5.96
CA ILE A 32 -3.08 -15.19 7.22
C ILE A 32 -2.42 -16.52 7.63
N LYS A 33 -3.15 -17.63 7.58
CA LYS A 33 -2.61 -18.98 7.88
C LYS A 33 -1.46 -19.37 6.94
N SER A 34 -1.55 -18.99 5.68
CA SER A 34 -0.51 -19.20 4.67
C SER A 34 0.59 -18.14 4.71
N ASN A 35 0.58 -17.23 5.69
CA ASN A 35 1.52 -16.13 5.80
C ASN A 35 1.54 -15.28 4.53
N ILE A 36 0.38 -14.89 4.02
CA ILE A 36 0.17 -14.01 2.86
C ILE A 36 -0.41 -12.70 3.37
N PHE A 37 0.23 -11.57 3.03
CA PHE A 37 -0.23 -10.24 3.45
C PHE A 37 -1.55 -9.87 2.76
N CYS A 38 -2.49 -9.26 3.46
CA CYS A 38 -3.80 -8.90 2.91
C CYS A 38 -3.94 -7.39 2.74
N ALA A 39 -3.97 -6.89 1.50
CA ALA A 39 -4.30 -5.51 1.20
C ALA A 39 -5.77 -5.41 0.75
N LEU A 40 -6.63 -4.83 1.58
CA LEU A 40 -8.03 -4.59 1.25
C LEU A 40 -8.20 -3.17 0.73
N VAL A 41 -8.67 -3.04 -0.51
CA VAL A 41 -8.59 -1.80 -1.28
C VAL A 41 -9.98 -1.39 -1.76
N CYS A 42 -10.48 -0.27 -1.24
CA CYS A 42 -11.66 0.38 -1.80
C CYS A 42 -11.23 1.12 -3.08
N THR A 43 -11.58 0.59 -4.25
CA THR A 43 -11.31 1.23 -5.54
C THR A 43 -12.36 2.29 -5.86
N ASN A 44 -12.12 3.12 -6.89
CA ASN A 44 -13.03 4.19 -7.29
C ASN A 44 -13.44 5.08 -6.10
N LYS A 45 -12.46 5.54 -5.30
CA LYS A 45 -12.61 6.31 -4.04
C LYS A 45 -13.69 7.39 -4.05
N TYR A 46 -14.00 7.97 -5.20
CA TYR A 46 -14.95 9.07 -5.36
C TYR A 46 -16.32 8.66 -5.91
N SER A 47 -16.47 7.43 -6.41
CA SER A 47 -17.75 6.89 -6.89
C SER A 47 -18.70 6.54 -5.73
N GLY A 48 -20.02 6.58 -5.96
CA GLY A 48 -21.02 6.09 -5.00
C GLY A 48 -21.23 6.94 -3.73
N GLY A 49 -20.53 8.06 -3.58
CA GLY A 49 -20.65 8.95 -2.43
C GLY A 49 -19.90 8.46 -1.18
N SER A 50 -19.76 9.34 -0.19
CA SER A 50 -18.98 9.07 1.02
C SER A 50 -19.51 7.90 1.85
N GLN A 51 -20.83 7.70 1.88
CA GLN A 51 -21.48 6.62 2.65
C GLN A 51 -21.15 5.24 2.09
N GLN A 52 -21.22 5.04 0.77
CA GLN A 52 -20.93 3.74 0.16
C GLN A 52 -19.45 3.38 0.30
N ARG A 53 -18.55 4.35 0.14
CA ARG A 53 -17.12 4.16 0.45
C ARG A 53 -16.91 3.77 1.92
N ALA A 54 -17.54 4.49 2.84
CA ALA A 54 -17.42 4.20 4.27
C ALA A 54 -17.94 2.80 4.61
N SER A 55 -19.01 2.34 3.95
CA SER A 55 -19.53 0.98 4.10
C SER A 55 -18.49 -0.08 3.72
N VAL A 56 -17.89 0.04 2.54
CA VAL A 56 -16.84 -0.91 2.07
C VAL A 56 -15.65 -0.93 3.03
N LEU A 57 -15.17 0.25 3.43
CA LEU A 57 -14.05 0.35 4.37
C LEU A 57 -14.41 -0.23 5.74
N ASN A 58 -15.62 0.01 6.22
CA ASN A 58 -16.09 -0.53 7.49
C ASN A 58 -16.15 -2.07 7.45
N ASP A 59 -16.66 -2.64 6.36
CA ASP A 59 -16.68 -4.10 6.16
C ASP A 59 -15.25 -4.68 6.21
N PHE A 60 -14.31 -4.05 5.51
CA PHE A 60 -12.90 -4.43 5.56
C PHE A 60 -12.29 -4.30 6.95
N HIS A 61 -12.61 -3.20 7.66
CA HIS A 61 -12.13 -2.97 9.01
C HIS A 61 -12.67 -3.99 9.99
N THR A 62 -13.97 -4.33 9.91
CA THR A 62 -14.59 -5.35 10.75
C THR A 62 -13.85 -6.68 10.59
N ILE A 63 -13.62 -7.12 9.35
CA ILE A 63 -12.97 -8.41 9.12
C ILE A 63 -11.52 -8.42 9.63
N LEU A 64 -10.72 -7.38 9.32
CA LEU A 64 -9.32 -7.35 9.77
C LEU A 64 -9.20 -7.16 11.30
N SER A 65 -10.12 -6.42 11.92
CA SER A 65 -10.14 -6.21 13.38
C SER A 65 -10.46 -7.49 14.16
N GLU A 66 -11.16 -8.46 13.56
CA GLU A 66 -11.35 -9.78 14.15
C GLU A 66 -10.05 -10.60 14.15
N CYS A 67 -9.14 -10.37 13.21
CA CYS A 67 -7.87 -11.06 13.11
C CYS A 67 -6.73 -10.37 13.88
N GLN A 68 -6.75 -9.03 13.96
CA GLN A 68 -5.71 -8.23 14.61
C GLN A 68 -6.33 -6.96 15.23
N THR A 69 -6.17 -6.80 16.54
CA THR A 69 -6.70 -5.65 17.28
C THR A 69 -5.76 -4.46 17.25
N MET A 70 -4.46 -4.69 17.12
CA MET A 70 -3.46 -3.63 17.05
C MET A 70 -3.47 -2.97 15.68
N THR A 71 -3.83 -1.69 15.64
CA THR A 71 -3.89 -0.92 14.40
C THR A 71 -3.23 0.44 14.54
N TYR A 72 -2.72 0.96 13.43
CA TYR A 72 -2.28 2.34 13.31
C TYR A 72 -2.66 2.89 11.95
N GLU A 73 -2.70 4.21 11.82
CA GLU A 73 -3.06 4.89 10.57
C GLU A 73 -1.96 5.85 10.15
N GLU A 74 -1.63 5.83 8.85
CA GLU A 74 -0.64 6.71 8.26
C GLU A 74 -0.97 6.94 6.79
N ALA A 75 -0.93 8.19 6.33
CA ALA A 75 -1.19 8.56 4.93
C ALA A 75 -2.52 8.02 4.36
N ASN A 76 -3.59 8.00 5.18
CA ASN A 76 -4.91 7.44 4.84
C ASN A 76 -4.91 5.90 4.58
N VAL A 77 -3.89 5.20 5.08
CA VAL A 77 -3.82 3.74 5.11
C VAL A 77 -3.95 3.30 6.56
N LYS A 78 -4.87 2.38 6.83
CA LYS A 78 -4.98 1.74 8.15
C LYS A 78 -4.27 0.39 8.11
N TYR A 79 -3.34 0.20 9.02
CA TYR A 79 -2.50 -0.99 9.10
C TYR A 79 -2.96 -1.89 10.24
N TYR A 80 -2.87 -3.20 9.99
CA TYR A 80 -3.16 -4.28 10.93
C TYR A 80 -1.89 -5.09 11.12
N ASP A 81 -0.88 -4.42 11.69
CA ASP A 81 0.47 -4.95 11.90
C ASP A 81 1.08 -5.59 10.62
N ASP A 82 1.44 -6.87 10.68
CA ASP A 82 2.04 -7.62 9.59
C ASP A 82 1.05 -8.52 8.83
N ILE A 83 -0.24 -8.49 9.17
CA ILE A 83 -1.26 -9.32 8.53
C ILE A 83 -1.95 -8.62 7.36
N GLY A 84 -2.08 -7.30 7.41
CA GLY A 84 -2.80 -6.58 6.35
C GLY A 84 -2.86 -5.07 6.50
N LEU A 85 -3.44 -4.44 5.48
CA LEU A 85 -3.80 -3.03 5.46
C LEU A 85 -5.14 -2.82 4.79
N CYS A 86 -5.76 -1.67 5.06
CA CYS A 86 -6.97 -1.20 4.41
C CYS A 86 -6.75 0.23 3.89
N THR A 87 -7.13 0.49 2.64
CA THR A 87 -7.02 1.82 2.04
C THR A 87 -8.05 2.06 0.95
N SER A 88 -8.16 3.31 0.49
CA SER A 88 -8.96 3.69 -0.69
C SER A 88 -8.08 4.26 -1.79
N VAL A 89 -8.29 3.81 -3.01
CA VAL A 89 -7.56 4.28 -4.19
C VAL A 89 -8.49 4.79 -5.28
N ASN A 90 -8.00 5.73 -6.05
CA ASN A 90 -8.59 6.14 -7.31
C ASN A 90 -7.56 5.87 -8.41
N SER A 91 -7.74 4.80 -9.19
CA SER A 91 -6.75 4.36 -10.17
C SER A 91 -6.83 5.07 -11.51
N ILE A 92 -7.94 5.76 -11.77
CA ILE A 92 -8.20 6.55 -12.98
C ILE A 92 -8.80 7.91 -12.59
N PHE A 93 -8.83 8.85 -13.53
CA PHE A 93 -9.54 10.12 -13.29
C PHE A 93 -11.01 9.87 -12.99
N PHE A 94 -11.50 10.53 -11.96
CA PHE A 94 -12.93 10.60 -11.65
C PHE A 94 -13.47 11.96 -12.10
N GLU A 95 -14.60 11.94 -12.79
CA GLU A 95 -15.30 13.12 -13.28
C GLU A 95 -16.80 12.97 -12.99
N ASP A 96 -17.33 13.90 -12.20
CA ASP A 96 -18.75 14.11 -12.04
C ASP A 96 -19.12 15.39 -12.77
N ARG A 97 -19.76 15.24 -13.93
CA ARG A 97 -20.12 16.37 -14.81
C ARG A 97 -21.24 17.22 -14.24
N GLU A 98 -22.12 16.64 -13.43
CA GLU A 98 -23.26 17.33 -12.87
C GLU A 98 -22.82 18.26 -11.72
N LEU A 99 -21.87 17.79 -10.91
CA LEU A 99 -21.29 18.56 -9.80
C LEU A 99 -20.03 19.34 -10.17
N GLY A 100 -19.54 19.22 -11.41
CA GLY A 100 -18.31 19.85 -11.87
C GLY A 100 -17.06 19.38 -11.11
N VAL A 101 -17.11 18.18 -10.51
CA VAL A 101 -16.01 17.64 -9.69
C VAL A 101 -15.09 16.80 -10.56
N ARG A 102 -13.80 17.14 -10.54
CA ARG A 102 -12.74 16.32 -11.15
C ARG A 102 -11.70 15.95 -10.12
N LYS A 103 -11.40 14.65 -10.00
CA LYS A 103 -10.38 14.12 -9.10
C LYS A 103 -9.37 13.29 -9.89
N GLY A 104 -8.10 13.48 -9.56
CA GLY A 104 -6.98 12.77 -10.18
C GLY A 104 -6.82 11.35 -9.63
N VAL A 105 -5.81 10.67 -10.17
CA VAL A 105 -5.31 9.40 -9.63
C VAL A 105 -4.68 9.65 -8.26
N GLU A 106 -5.02 8.82 -7.26
CA GLU A 106 -4.59 9.01 -5.87
C GLU A 106 -4.63 7.68 -5.09
N GLY A 107 -3.80 7.52 -4.07
CA GLY A 107 -3.83 6.39 -3.14
C GLY A 107 -3.02 5.17 -3.59
N ILE A 108 -2.61 5.10 -4.87
CA ILE A 108 -1.81 3.97 -5.39
C ILE A 108 -0.43 3.96 -4.74
N ASN A 109 0.23 5.12 -4.63
CA ASN A 109 1.56 5.21 -4.02
C ASN A 109 1.50 4.73 -2.57
N GLU A 110 0.53 5.24 -1.81
CA GLU A 110 0.30 4.91 -0.41
C GLU A 110 0.00 3.42 -0.23
N LEU A 111 -0.77 2.81 -1.14
CA LEU A 111 -1.00 1.36 -1.16
C LEU A 111 0.31 0.58 -1.36
N ILE A 112 1.10 0.93 -2.38
CA ILE A 112 2.35 0.21 -2.69
C ILE A 112 3.38 0.37 -1.57
N PHE A 113 3.57 1.60 -1.07
CA PHE A 113 4.46 1.86 0.06
C PHE A 113 3.96 1.21 1.34
N GLY A 114 2.65 1.17 1.56
CA GLY A 114 2.05 0.46 2.68
C GLY A 114 2.35 -1.03 2.65
N ILE A 115 2.22 -1.69 1.50
CA ILE A 115 2.60 -3.10 1.34
C ILE A 115 4.09 -3.29 1.60
N ILE A 116 4.95 -2.45 1.02
CA ILE A 116 6.41 -2.49 1.25
C ILE A 116 6.74 -2.42 2.74
N LYS A 117 6.11 -1.49 3.46
CA LYS A 117 6.37 -1.25 4.89
C LYS A 117 5.93 -2.43 5.77
N SER A 118 4.90 -3.15 5.36
CA SER A 118 4.37 -4.29 6.13
C SER A 118 5.05 -5.62 5.84
N LEU A 119 5.69 -5.79 4.67
CA LEU A 119 6.38 -7.03 4.34
C LEU A 119 7.74 -7.13 5.03
N LYS A 120 8.07 -8.34 5.53
CA LYS A 120 9.34 -8.65 6.22
C LYS A 120 10.26 -9.48 5.34
N HIS A 121 11.58 -9.23 5.45
CA HIS A 121 12.67 -10.05 4.90
C HIS A 121 12.47 -10.47 3.43
N ASP A 122 12.44 -11.77 3.15
CA ASP A 122 12.41 -12.35 1.80
C ASP A 122 11.17 -11.92 1.00
N LYS A 123 10.05 -11.67 1.68
CA LYS A 123 8.83 -11.19 1.01
C LYS A 123 8.95 -9.76 0.51
N LEU A 124 9.64 -8.91 1.27
CA LEU A 124 9.94 -7.54 0.84
C LEU A 124 10.83 -7.58 -0.42
N ILE A 125 11.88 -8.41 -0.41
CA ILE A 125 12.77 -8.57 -1.56
C ILE A 125 11.98 -9.05 -2.78
N ALA A 126 11.17 -10.08 -2.63
CA ALA A 126 10.36 -10.63 -3.72
C ALA A 126 9.28 -9.65 -4.23
N TRP A 127 8.72 -8.81 -3.34
CA TRP A 127 7.80 -7.74 -3.73
C TRP A 127 8.50 -6.63 -4.50
N CYS A 128 9.70 -6.22 -4.07
CA CYS A 128 10.54 -5.27 -4.81
C CYS A 128 10.89 -5.79 -6.20
N HIS A 129 11.23 -7.09 -6.35
CA HIS A 129 11.41 -7.71 -7.65
C HIS A 129 10.14 -7.67 -8.49
N THR A 130 8.98 -8.00 -7.90
CA THR A 130 7.69 -7.93 -8.61
C THR A 130 7.40 -6.52 -9.12
N ILE A 131 7.70 -5.48 -8.34
CA ILE A 131 7.59 -4.09 -8.79
C ILE A 131 8.59 -3.83 -9.92
N ALA A 132 9.86 -4.19 -9.74
CA ALA A 132 10.92 -3.96 -10.71
C ALA A 132 10.66 -4.64 -12.05
N ASP A 133 10.15 -5.88 -12.07
CA ASP A 133 9.84 -6.64 -13.28
C ASP A 133 8.68 -6.02 -14.09
N ASN A 134 7.83 -5.25 -13.40
CA ASN A 134 6.76 -4.47 -14.03
C ASN A 134 7.22 -3.02 -14.34
N GLN A 135 8.54 -2.81 -14.51
CA GLN A 135 9.17 -1.49 -14.68
C GLN A 135 8.47 -0.60 -15.68
N SER A 136 8.05 -1.13 -16.83
CA SER A 136 7.41 -0.36 -17.90
C SER A 136 6.10 0.31 -17.46
N PHE A 137 5.33 -0.37 -16.61
CA PHE A 137 4.14 0.19 -15.97
C PHE A 137 4.53 1.28 -14.97
N TRP A 138 5.51 1.05 -14.09
CA TRP A 138 5.92 2.02 -13.07
C TRP A 138 6.73 3.21 -13.61
N LEU A 139 7.39 3.08 -14.76
CA LEU A 139 8.09 4.18 -15.43
C LEU A 139 7.11 5.29 -15.85
N SER A 140 5.83 4.97 -16.09
CA SER A 140 4.79 5.98 -16.26
C SER A 140 4.36 6.69 -14.95
N MET A 141 4.73 6.12 -13.79
CA MET A 141 4.41 6.59 -12.44
C MET A 141 5.62 7.25 -11.73
N ARG A 142 6.81 7.10 -12.32
CA ARG A 142 8.14 7.54 -11.86
C ARG A 142 8.25 9.04 -11.55
N ASP A 143 7.51 9.90 -12.25
CA ASP A 143 7.59 11.35 -12.04
C ASP A 143 7.11 11.77 -10.63
N GLY A 144 6.15 11.04 -10.06
CA GLY A 144 5.67 11.28 -8.69
C GLY A 144 6.70 10.87 -7.62
N ILE A 145 7.36 9.73 -7.85
CA ILE A 145 8.39 9.20 -6.94
C ILE A 145 9.66 10.07 -6.98
N ILE A 146 10.06 10.54 -8.17
CA ILE A 146 11.18 11.47 -8.33
C ILE A 146 10.90 12.79 -7.62
N THR A 147 9.68 13.31 -7.75
CA THR A 147 9.26 14.55 -7.08
C THR A 147 9.35 14.42 -5.56
N MET A 148 8.83 13.33 -4.99
CA MET A 148 8.91 13.06 -3.54
C MET A 148 10.36 12.90 -3.05
N PHE A 149 11.18 12.13 -3.77
CA PHE A 149 12.60 11.98 -3.43
C PHE A 149 13.34 13.32 -3.45
N ASN A 150 13.07 14.14 -4.46
CA ASN A 150 13.67 15.47 -4.59
C ASN A 150 13.20 16.44 -3.51
N LEU A 151 11.97 16.31 -3.00
CA LEU A 151 11.41 17.11 -1.91
C LEU A 151 12.02 16.76 -0.55
N CYS A 152 12.30 15.48 -0.29
CA CYS A 152 12.87 15.03 0.98
C CYS A 152 14.40 15.18 1.05
N ARG A 153 15.07 15.30 -0.10
CA ARG A 153 16.54 15.40 -0.21
C ARG A 153 17.17 16.52 0.66
N PRO A 154 16.68 17.77 0.69
CA PRO A 154 17.30 18.82 1.49
C PRO A 154 17.24 18.54 3.00
N ALA A 155 16.14 17.95 3.48
CA ALA A 155 15.98 17.57 4.88
C ALA A 155 16.90 16.42 5.28
N VAL A 156 17.12 15.46 4.36
CA VAL A 156 18.08 14.37 4.54
C VAL A 156 19.52 14.89 4.53
N GLU A 157 19.83 15.84 3.64
CA GLU A 157 21.15 16.47 3.55
C GLU A 157 21.47 17.34 4.79
N GLU A 158 20.50 18.12 5.28
CA GLU A 158 20.65 18.92 6.51
C GLU A 158 20.81 18.04 7.76
N PHE A 159 20.05 16.93 7.83
CA PHE A 159 20.15 15.95 8.92
C PHE A 159 21.51 15.23 8.93
N LEU A 160 22.02 14.84 7.76
CA LEU A 160 23.34 14.22 7.61
C LEU A 160 24.49 15.18 7.93
N GLN A 161 24.32 16.48 7.70
CA GLN A 161 25.31 17.50 8.05
C GLN A 161 25.33 17.83 9.55
N LYS A 162 24.18 17.86 10.23
CA LYS A 162 24.07 18.22 11.66
C LYS A 162 24.45 17.09 12.62
N GLU A 163 24.10 15.84 12.30
CA GLU A 163 24.19 14.70 13.23
C GLU A 163 25.27 13.68 12.78
N GLY A 164 26.20 14.13 11.94
CA GLY A 164 27.10 13.29 11.15
C GLY A 164 28.09 12.46 11.98
N LYS A 165 27.73 11.20 12.25
CA LYS A 165 28.54 9.97 12.02
C LYS A 165 27.82 8.70 12.47
N ASP A 166 26.97 8.78 13.48
CA ASP A 166 26.33 7.59 14.05
C ASP A 166 25.03 7.22 13.34
N ALA A 167 24.19 8.18 12.95
CA ALA A 167 22.96 7.90 12.19
C ALA A 167 23.24 7.44 10.74
N ALA A 168 24.28 7.99 10.10
CA ALA A 168 24.73 7.58 8.77
C ALA A 168 25.16 6.10 8.73
N LYS A 169 25.62 5.55 9.86
CA LYS A 169 26.03 4.14 9.99
C LYS A 169 24.85 3.17 9.90
N PHE A 170 23.63 3.62 10.18
CA PHE A 170 22.42 2.79 10.12
C PHE A 170 21.60 3.04 8.85
N ILE A 171 21.51 4.29 8.39
CA ILE A 171 20.61 4.67 7.29
C ILE A 171 21.24 4.43 5.90
N LEU A 172 22.55 4.68 5.72
CA LEU A 172 23.21 4.42 4.42
C LEU A 172 23.20 2.93 4.02
N PRO A 173 23.43 1.96 4.91
CA PRO A 173 23.30 0.54 4.57
C PRO A 173 21.85 0.15 4.22
N LEU A 174 20.84 0.77 4.85
CA LEU A 174 19.43 0.53 4.56
C LEU A 174 19.03 1.06 3.17
N ILE A 175 19.49 2.25 2.80
CA ILE A 175 19.24 2.82 1.46
C ILE A 175 20.06 2.07 0.39
N MET A 176 21.34 1.78 0.64
CA MET A 176 22.20 1.08 -0.31
C MET A 176 21.80 -0.39 -0.51
N SER A 177 21.27 -1.06 0.52
CA SER A 177 20.75 -2.44 0.38
C SER A 177 19.38 -2.51 -0.30
N ALA A 178 18.58 -1.44 -0.22
CA ALA A 178 17.32 -1.33 -0.93
C ALA A 178 17.49 -0.94 -2.41
N VAL A 179 18.56 -0.22 -2.76
CA VAL A 179 18.81 0.25 -4.13
C VAL A 179 19.80 -0.63 -4.89
N PHE A 180 20.74 -1.29 -4.22
CA PHE A 180 21.79 -2.09 -4.84
C PHE A 180 22.03 -3.42 -4.10
N LYS A 181 21.32 -4.48 -4.49
CA LYS A 181 21.85 -5.85 -4.35
C LYS A 181 21.67 -6.62 -5.66
N LYS A 182 22.77 -6.56 -6.43
CA LYS A 182 23.22 -7.28 -7.65
C LYS A 182 22.17 -7.82 -8.61
#